data_AF-A0A936YCD3-F1
#
_entry.id   AF-A0A936YCD3-F1
#
_cell.length_a   1.000
_cell.length_b   1.000
_cell.length_c   1.000
_cell.angle_alpha   90.00
_cell.angle_beta   90.00
_cell.angle_gamma   90.00
#
_symmetry.space_group_name_H-M   'P 1'
#
loop_
_entity.id
_entity.type
_entity.pdbx_description
1 polymer ?
#
loop_
_entity_poly.entity_id
_entity_poly.type
_entity_poly.pdbx_seq_one_letter_code
_entity_poly.pdbx_strand_id
1 'polypeptide(L)' 'MEDRRAQYGDSTEMFNEVAKRWSITLGVEVSPAAVVLCLIDLKLARLHHTPHHLDSITDIAGYAAVLAEITQGGVYGR' A
#
# COMPACT_ATOMS: atom_id res chain seq x y z
N MET A 1 -15.61 -8.76 -4.19
CA MET A 1 -14.68 -7.65 -3.86
C MET A 1 -15.18 -6.80 -2.69
N GLU A 2 -16.48 -6.82 -2.39
CA GLU A 2 -17.10 -6.03 -1.30
C GLU A 2 -16.71 -6.47 0.13
N ASP A 3 -16.39 -7.75 0.37
CA ASP A 3 -16.16 -8.27 1.73
C ASP A 3 -14.78 -7.97 2.37
N ARG A 4 -13.81 -7.42 1.62
CA ARG A 4 -12.45 -7.20 2.18
C ARG A 4 -12.26 -5.84 2.85
N ARG A 5 -13.10 -4.86 2.54
CA ARG A 5 -13.03 -3.50 3.11
C ARG A 5 -13.58 -3.43 4.54
N ALA A 6 -14.34 -4.43 4.99
CA ALA A 6 -14.96 -4.44 6.31
C ALA A 6 -14.06 -5.03 7.42
N GLN A 7 -13.00 -5.77 7.07
CA GLN A 7 -12.16 -6.47 8.06
C GLN A 7 -10.86 -5.77 8.42
N TYR A 8 -10.37 -4.88 7.56
CA TYR A 8 -9.24 -4.01 7.84
C TYR A 8 -9.83 -2.62 7.98
N GLY A 9 -9.54 -1.90 9.07
CA GLY A 9 -10.00 -0.52 9.28
C GLY A 9 -9.59 0.42 8.13
N ASP A 10 -9.70 1.73 8.33
CA ASP A 10 -9.27 2.69 7.31
C ASP A 10 -7.87 2.30 6.80
N SER A 11 -7.77 1.95 5.51
CA SER A 11 -6.53 1.40 4.93
C SER A 11 -5.38 2.37 5.14
N THR A 12 -5.69 3.67 5.19
CA THR A 12 -4.81 4.76 5.57
C THR A 12 -4.16 4.56 6.95
N GLU A 13 -4.92 4.19 7.98
CA GLU A 13 -4.40 3.94 9.33
C GLU A 13 -3.41 2.78 9.35
N MET A 14 -3.72 1.69 8.63
CA MET A 14 -2.82 0.55 8.55
C MET A 14 -1.47 0.94 7.92
N PHE A 15 -1.47 1.67 6.80
CA PHE A 15 -0.23 2.10 6.15
C PHE A 15 0.54 3.14 6.96
N ASN A 16 -0.16 3.98 7.74
CA ASN A 16 0.47 4.87 8.73
C ASN A 16 1.23 4.09 9.80
N GLU A 17 0.65 3.03 10.35
CA GLU A 17 1.31 2.21 11.36
C GLU A 17 2.52 1.44 10.79
N VAL A 18 2.39 0.91 9.58
CA VAL A 18 3.54 0.26 8.90
C VAL A 18 4.66 1.26 8.66
N ALA A 19 4.34 2.47 8.19
CA ALA A 19 5.31 3.54 7.95
C ALA A 19 6.07 3.92 9.23
N LYS A 20 5.38 4.07 10.37
CA LYS A 20 6.02 4.30 11.68
C LYS A 20 6.98 3.18 12.06
N ARG A 21 6.54 1.92 11.92
CA ARG A 21 7.36 0.74 12.25
C ARG A 21 8.60 0.65 11.37
N TRP A 22 8.46 0.91 10.06
CA TRP A 22 9.57 0.93 9.13
C TRP A 22 10.54 2.07 9.44
N SER A 23 10.01 3.23 9.84
CA SER A 23 10.85 4.37 10.21
C SER A 23 11.76 4.06 11.41
N ILE A 24 11.20 3.39 12.42
CA ILE A 24 11.98 2.90 13.58
C ILE A 24 13.04 1.90 13.13
N THR A 25 12.65 0.96 12.26
CA THR A 25 13.53 -0.13 11.82
C THR A 25 14.70 0.36 10.96
N LEU A 26 14.43 1.33 10.07
CA LEU A 26 15.40 1.84 9.10
C LEU A 26 16.16 3.07 9.61
N GLY A 27 15.72 3.69 10.71
CA GLY A 27 16.33 4.91 11.25
C GLY A 27 16.12 6.16 10.38
N VAL A 28 15.18 6.11 9.45
CA VAL A 28 14.81 7.22 8.55
C VAL A 28 13.31 7.38 8.51
N GLU A 29 12.81 8.58 8.25
CA GLU A 29 11.37 8.80 8.11
C GLU A 29 10.85 8.13 6.83
N VAL A 30 9.84 7.27 6.98
CA VAL A 30 9.15 6.59 5.89
C VAL A 30 7.71 7.08 5.87
N SER A 31 7.22 7.50 4.71
CA SER A 31 5.82 7.90 4.54
C SER A 31 4.93 6.69 4.22
N PRO A 32 3.61 6.75 4.50
CA PRO A 32 2.66 5.70 4.11
C PRO A 32 2.65 5.46 2.59
N ALA A 33 2.75 6.53 1.81
CA ALA A 33 2.84 6.44 0.35
C ALA A 33 4.11 5.67 -0.09
N ALA A 34 5.25 5.90 0.56
CA ALA A 34 6.48 5.17 0.29
C ALA A 34 6.33 3.66 0.59
N VAL A 35 5.63 3.29 1.68
CA VAL A 35 5.33 1.89 1.97
C VAL A 35 4.53 1.25 0.83
N VAL A 36 3.47 1.91 0.37
CA VAL A 36 2.61 1.39 -0.70
C VAL A 36 3.39 1.22 -2.01
N LEU A 37 4.22 2.20 -2.38
CA LEU A 37 5.09 2.11 -3.56
C LEU A 37 6.05 0.92 -3.49
N CYS A 38 6.71 0.72 -2.34
CA CYS A 38 7.60 -0.43 -2.13
C CYS A 38 6.86 -1.77 -2.25
N LEU A 39 5.60 -1.85 -1.79
CA LEU A 39 4.80 -3.08 -1.93
C LEU A 39 4.36 -3.33 -3.38
N ILE A 40 4.08 -2.28 -4.16
CA ILE A 40 3.84 -2.40 -5.60
C ILE A 40 5.09 -2.95 -6.30
N ASP A 41 6.27 -2.40 -6.00
CA ASP A 41 7.54 -2.89 -6.58
C ASP A 41 7.79 -4.36 -6.27
N LEU A 42 7.47 -4.82 -5.05
CA LEU A 42 7.57 -6.23 -4.70
C LEU A 42 6.67 -7.13 -5.58
N LYS A 43 5.46 -6.67 -5.90
CA LYS A 43 4.55 -7.41 -6.79
C LYS A 43 5.01 -7.37 -8.24
N LEU A 44 5.56 -6.25 -8.70
CA LEU A 44 6.20 -6.14 -10.01
C LEU A 44 7.40 -7.08 -10.15
N ALA A 45 8.26 -7.14 -9.14
CA ALA A 45 9.39 -8.08 -9.09
C ALA A 45 8.90 -9.53 -9.18
N ARG A 46 7.80 -9.89 -8.51
CA ARG A 46 7.20 -11.22 -8.65
C ARG A 46 6.67 -11.47 -10.06
N LEU A 47 6.00 -10.50 -10.68
CA LEU A 47 5.50 -10.64 -12.06
C LEU A 47 6.63 -10.75 -13.08
N HIS A 48 7.79 -10.14 -12.82
CA HIS A 48 8.96 -10.34 -13.67
C HIS A 48 9.37 -11.82 -13.74
N HIS A 49 9.27 -12.54 -12.62
CA HIS A 49 9.55 -13.98 -12.56
C HIS A 49 8.36 -14.85 -12.98
N THR A 50 7.13 -14.43 -12.66
CA THR A 50 5.89 -15.17 -12.94
C THR A 50 4.84 -14.24 -13.58
N PRO A 51 4.92 -13.97 -14.90
CA PRO A 51 4.13 -12.92 -15.56
C PRO A 51 2.61 -13.05 -15.49
N HIS A 52 2.10 -14.26 -15.31
CA HIS A 52 0.67 -14.55 -15.29
C HIS A 52 0.09 -14.69 -13.87
N HIS A 53 0.81 -14.23 -12.85
CA HIS A 53 0.38 -14.36 -11.45
C HIS A 53 -0.74 -13.36 -11.10
N LEU A 54 -2.00 -13.77 -11.31
CA LEU A 54 -3.21 -12.93 -11.17
C LEU A 54 -3.35 -12.25 -9.81
N ASP A 55 -2.96 -12.92 -8.72
CA ASP A 55 -2.99 -12.36 -7.38
C ASP A 55 -2.09 -11.11 -7.26
N SER A 56 -0.92 -11.13 -7.92
CA SER A 56 -0.01 -9.98 -7.89
C SER A 56 -0.49 -8.82 -8.74
N ILE A 57 -1.17 -9.10 -9.85
CA ILE A 57 -1.85 -8.07 -10.65
C ILE A 57 -2.98 -7.43 -9.83
N THR A 58 -3.76 -8.26 -9.12
CA THR A 58 -4.86 -7.80 -8.27
C THR A 58 -4.37 -6.97 -7.09
N ASP A 59 -3.28 -7.38 -6.44
CA ASP A 59 -2.65 -6.63 -5.35
C ASP A 59 -2.13 -5.27 -5.83
N ILE A 60 -1.52 -5.18 -7.01
CA ILE A 60 -1.06 -3.90 -7.57
C ILE A 60 -2.23 -2.94 -7.75
N ALA A 61 -3.36 -3.41 -8.31
CA ALA A 61 -4.55 -2.58 -8.46
C ALA A 61 -5.12 -2.12 -7.11
N GLY A 62 -5.13 -3.01 -6.11
CA GLY A 62 -5.54 -2.68 -4.75
C GLY A 62 -4.64 -1.63 -4.09
N TYR A 63 -3.31 -1.81 -4.18
CA TYR A 63 -2.34 -0.85 -3.66
C TYR A 63 -2.39 0.50 -4.38
N ALA A 64 -2.63 0.51 -5.70
CA ALA A 64 -2.80 1.75 -6.45
C ALA A 64 -4.04 2.54 -5.98
N ALA A 65 -5.15 1.86 -5.68
CA ALA A 65 -6.33 2.50 -5.11
C ALA A 65 -6.02 3.12 -3.73
N VAL A 66 -5.33 2.39 -2.86
CA VAL A 66 -4.93 2.93 -1.55
C VAL A 66 -3.95 4.10 -1.67
N LEU A 67 -3.02 4.06 -2.63
CA LEU A 67 -2.12 5.19 -2.89
C LEU A 67 -2.90 6.44 -3.29
N ALA A 68 -3.95 6.29 -4.12
CA ALA A 68 -4.84 7.40 -4.47
C ALA A 68 -5.57 7.94 -3.23
N GLU A 69 -6.10 7.08 -2.37
CA GLU A 69 -6.74 7.49 -1.11
C GLU A 69 -5.78 8.24 -0.17
N ILE A 70 -4.56 7.74 0.02
CA ILE A 70 -3.55 8.39 0.88
C ILE A 70 -3.11 9.74 0.31
N THR A 71 -2.93 9.83 -1.01
CA THR A 71 -2.47 11.07 -1.65
C THR A 71 -3.57 12.14 -1.76
N GLN A 72 -4.83 11.73 -1.93
CA GLN A 72 -5.98 12.64 -2.01
C GLN A 72 -6.60 12.97 -0.65
N GLY A 73 -6.53 12.06 0.32
CA GLY A 73 -6.96 12.28 1.71
C GLY A 73 -6.18 13.39 2.41
N GLY A 74 -4.93 13.66 1.99
CA GLY A 74 -4.18 14.84 2.42
C GLY A 74 -4.69 16.18 1.86
N VAL A 75 -5.52 16.16 0.82
CA VAL A 75 -6.07 17.36 0.16
C VAL A 75 -7.46 17.71 0.68
N TYR A 76 -8.26 16.72 1.09
CA TYR A 76 -9.65 16.93 1.55
C TYR A 76 -9.89 16.67 3.04
N GLY A 77 -8.89 16.21 3.79
CA GLY A 77 -8.93 16.02 5.24
C GLY A 77 -8.51 17.26 6.03
N ARG A 78 -9.21 18.40 5.85
CA ARG A 78 -9.12 19.55 6.76
C ARG A 78 -10.48 20.17 7.03
#